data_AF-A0AAW1YV04-F1
#
_entry.id   AF-A0AAW1YV04-F1
#
_cell.length_a   1.000
_cell.length_b   1.000
_cell.length_c   1.000
_cell.angle_alpha   90.00
_cell.angle_beta   90.00
_cell.angle_gamma   90.00
#
_symmetry.space_group_name_H-M   'P 1'
#
loop_
_entity.id
_entity.type
_entity.pdbx_description
1 polymer ?
#
loop_
_entity_poly.entity_id
_entity_poly.type
_entity_poly.pdbx_seq_one_letter_code
_entity_poly.pdbx_strand_id
1 'polypeptide(L)'
;MTMASVKKLLNDTLDDLKKHDRKRFKSYLKDDGPIGAGKLEKADVTDIVDIMMEHFGAEEAVKITLNILRKMNQNRLAEELQNNYTEVQKSSEAAEKHKRKQ
;
A
#
# COMPACT_ATOMS: atom_id res chain seq x y z
N MET A 1 14.69 -1.39 2.67
CA MET A 1 13.51 -1.09 1.80
C MET A 1 13.46 0.39 1.44
N THR A 2 13.06 0.77 0.22
CA THR A 2 12.91 2.19 -0.19
C THR A 2 11.44 2.59 -0.34
N MET A 3 11.15 3.88 -0.17
CA MET A 3 9.81 4.45 -0.40
C MET A 3 9.29 4.13 -1.82
N ALA A 4 10.16 4.19 -2.83
CA ALA A 4 9.78 3.91 -4.22
C ALA A 4 9.28 2.47 -4.43
N SER A 5 9.91 1.49 -3.78
CA SER A 5 9.46 0.09 -3.85
C SER A 5 8.09 -0.10 -3.21
N VAL A 6 7.83 0.55 -2.08
CA VAL A 6 6.53 0.50 -1.39
C VAL A 6 5.45 1.17 -2.23
N LYS A 7 5.74 2.35 -2.76
CA LYS A 7 4.82 3.08 -3.65
C LYS A 7 4.39 2.21 -4.83
N LYS A 8 5.35 1.56 -5.48
CA LYS A 8 5.08 0.67 -6.61
C LYS A 8 4.18 -0.50 -6.20
N LEU A 9 4.48 -1.19 -5.10
CA LEU A 9 3.66 -2.31 -4.61
C LEU A 9 2.21 -1.89 -4.34
N LEU A 10 2.01 -0.74 -3.70
CA LEU A 10 0.68 -0.22 -3.41
C LEU A 10 -0.08 0.16 -4.69
N ASN A 11 0.59 0.83 -5.65
CA ASN A 11 -0.01 1.16 -6.95
C ASN A 11 -0.45 -0.10 -7.69
N ASP A 12 0.46 -1.08 -7.87
CA ASP A 12 0.16 -2.33 -8.57
C ASP A 12 -1.04 -3.06 -7.94
N THR A 13 -1.09 -3.12 -6.60
CA THR A 13 -2.18 -3.78 -5.86
C THR A 13 -3.53 -3.07 -6.06
N LEU A 14 -3.55 -1.74 -6.06
CA LEU A 14 -4.77 -0.95 -6.23
C LEU A 14 -5.22 -0.86 -7.70
N ASP A 15 -4.29 -1.00 -8.65
CA ASP A 15 -4.60 -1.09 -10.08
C ASP A 15 -5.31 -2.39 -10.43
N ASP A 16 -4.98 -3.49 -9.74
CA ASP A 16 -5.65 -4.79 -9.88
C ASP A 16 -7.08 -4.81 -9.30
N LEU A 17 -7.46 -3.82 -8.49
CA LEU A 17 -8.84 -3.66 -8.04
C LEU A 17 -9.75 -3.19 -9.19
N LYS A 18 -10.95 -3.76 -9.28
CA LYS A 18 -11.99 -3.26 -10.19
C LYS A 18 -12.38 -1.83 -9.81
N LYS A 19 -12.87 -1.04 -10.78
CA LYS A 19 -13.28 0.36 -10.57
C LYS A 19 -14.29 0.53 -9.41
N HIS A 20 -15.24 -0.41 -9.25
CA HIS A 20 -16.18 -0.39 -8.13
C HIS A 20 -15.47 -0.61 -6.79
N ASP A 21 -14.56 -1.57 -6.72
CA ASP A 21 -13.83 -1.89 -5.50
C ASP A 21 -12.89 -0.75 -5.12
N ARG A 22 -12.25 -0.08 -6.08
CA ARG A 22 -11.49 1.15 -5.83
C ARG A 22 -12.32 2.25 -5.16
N LYS A 23 -13.58 2.45 -5.58
CA LYS A 23 -14.47 3.41 -4.91
C LYS A 23 -14.77 3.01 -3.47
N ARG A 24 -14.98 1.71 -3.22
CA ARG A 24 -15.20 1.18 -1.88
C ARG A 24 -13.95 1.29 -1.01
N PHE A 25 -12.76 1.05 -1.56
CA PHE A 25 -11.48 1.25 -0.89
C PHE A 25 -11.32 2.69 -0.41
N LYS A 26 -11.59 3.67 -1.28
CA LYS A 26 -11.58 5.09 -0.91
C LYS A 26 -12.55 5.42 0.23
N SER A 27 -13.74 4.82 0.22
CA SER A 27 -14.71 5.01 1.30
C SER A 27 -14.16 4.52 2.64
N TYR A 28 -13.61 3.30 2.69
CA TYR A 28 -12.99 2.79 3.91
C TYR A 28 -11.79 3.63 4.36
N LEU A 29 -10.95 4.08 3.42
CA LEU A 29 -9.80 4.92 3.74
C LEU A 29 -10.22 6.27 4.34
N LYS A 30 -11.36 6.83 3.88
CA LYS A 30 -11.95 8.04 4.43
C LYS A 30 -12.52 7.81 5.83
N ASP A 31 -13.18 6.68 6.06
CA ASP A 31 -13.84 6.38 7.33
C ASP A 31 -12.82 6.00 8.42
N ASP A 32 -11.73 5.33 8.04
CA ASP A 32 -10.68 4.84 8.95
C ASP A 32 -9.52 5.84 9.16
N GLY A 33 -9.46 6.97 8.43
CA GLY A 33 -8.27 7.85 8.40
C GLY A 33 -8.57 9.35 8.55
N PRO A 34 -7.63 10.16 9.07
CA PRO A 34 -7.74 11.63 9.16
C PRO A 34 -7.57 12.33 7.80
N ILE A 35 -7.79 11.63 6.69
CA ILE A 35 -7.62 12.19 5.34
C ILE A 35 -8.88 12.95 4.96
N GLY A 36 -8.72 14.23 4.61
CA GLY A 36 -9.83 15.09 4.21
C GLY A 36 -10.64 14.51 3.06
N ALA A 37 -11.95 14.35 3.27
CA ALA A 37 -12.89 13.72 2.34
C ALA A 37 -12.80 14.25 0.89
N GLY A 38 -12.56 15.55 0.72
CA GLY A 38 -12.47 16.19 -0.59
C GLY A 38 -11.23 15.80 -1.41
N LYS A 39 -10.13 15.38 -0.76
CA LYS A 39 -8.91 14.94 -1.47
C LYS A 39 -9.11 13.59 -2.16
N LEU A 40 -9.85 12.67 -1.54
CA LEU A 40 -9.99 11.28 -2.03
C LEU A 40 -11.04 11.11 -3.14
N GLU A 41 -12.02 12.00 -3.23
CA GLU A 41 -13.15 11.84 -4.16
C GLU A 41 -12.69 11.83 -5.63
N LYS A 42 -11.77 12.74 -5.98
CA LYS A 42 -11.22 12.89 -7.34
C LYS A 42 -9.87 12.25 -7.56
N ALA A 43 -9.18 11.83 -6.49
CA ALA A 43 -7.86 11.20 -6.54
C ALA A 43 -7.84 9.97 -7.44
N ASP A 44 -6.83 9.81 -8.28
CA ASP A 44 -6.58 8.53 -8.94
C ASP A 44 -5.86 7.54 -7.99
N VAL A 45 -5.47 6.37 -8.50
CA VAL A 45 -4.76 5.36 -7.68
C VAL A 45 -3.44 5.90 -7.14
N THR A 46 -2.68 6.63 -7.97
CA THR A 46 -1.37 7.17 -7.60
C THR A 46 -1.53 8.24 -6.52
N ASP A 47 -2.51 9.12 -6.68
CA ASP A 47 -2.84 10.15 -5.69
C ASP A 47 -3.20 9.53 -4.33
N ILE A 48 -3.99 8.45 -4.31
CA ILE A 48 -4.34 7.75 -3.05
C ILE A 48 -3.10 7.21 -2.37
N VAL A 49 -2.22 6.55 -3.13
CA VAL A 49 -0.98 5.97 -2.58
C VAL A 49 -0.06 7.06 -2.05
N ASP A 50 0.10 8.16 -2.79
CA ASP A 50 0.91 9.31 -2.34
C ASP A 50 0.35 9.92 -1.06
N ILE A 51 -0.96 10.14 -0.99
CA ILE A 51 -1.61 10.64 0.23
C ILE A 51 -1.37 9.69 1.41
N MET A 52 -1.51 8.38 1.22
CA MET A 52 -1.29 7.40 2.28
C MET A 52 0.16 7.39 2.76
N MET A 53 1.12 7.46 1.83
CA MET A 53 2.54 7.47 2.16
C MET A 53 2.98 8.78 2.83
N GLU A 54 2.46 9.92 2.40
CA GLU A 54 2.73 11.22 3.02
C GLU A 54 2.15 11.32 4.43
N HIS A 55 0.93 10.82 4.64
CA HIS A 55 0.24 10.95 5.92
C HIS A 55 0.67 9.91 6.96
N PHE A 56 0.92 8.66 6.55
CA PHE A 56 1.17 7.56 7.48
C PHE A 56 2.61 7.02 7.42
N GLY A 57 3.33 7.30 6.33
CA GLY A 57 4.59 6.64 6.02
C GLY A 57 4.39 5.29 5.33
N ALA A 58 5.47 4.78 4.72
CA ALA A 58 5.44 3.58 3.90
C ALA A 58 4.91 2.32 4.62
N GLU A 59 5.39 2.04 5.83
CA GLU A 59 5.01 0.82 6.54
C GLU A 59 3.53 0.84 6.95
N GLU A 60 3.07 1.95 7.53
CA GLU A 60 1.67 2.10 7.94
C GLU A 60 0.72 2.17 6.73
N ALA A 61 1.14 2.78 5.62
CA ALA A 61 0.37 2.75 4.37
C ALA A 61 0.10 1.31 3.88
N VAL A 62 1.08 0.41 4.00
CA VAL A 62 0.91 -1.01 3.68
C VAL A 62 -0.07 -1.69 4.64
N LYS A 63 0.08 -1.47 5.95
CA LYS A 63 -0.82 -2.04 6.97
C LYS A 63 -2.28 -1.60 6.78
N ILE A 64 -2.50 -0.32 6.50
CA ILE A 64 -3.83 0.24 6.23
C ILE A 64 -4.42 -0.40 4.97
N THR A 65 -3.63 -0.48 3.88
CA THR A 65 -4.07 -1.10 2.62
C THR A 65 -4.50 -2.55 2.84
N LEU A 66 -3.69 -3.34 3.54
CA LEU A 66 -4.01 -4.73 3.88
C LEU A 66 -5.31 -4.87 4.68
N ASN A 67 -5.50 -4.00 5.68
CA ASN A 67 -6.69 -4.01 6.51
C ASN A 67 -7.95 -3.72 5.68
N ILE A 68 -7.90 -2.69 4.84
CA ILE A 68 -9.03 -2.30 3.98
C ILE A 68 -9.36 -3.41 2.96
N LEU A 69 -8.35 -3.99 2.31
CA LEU A 69 -8.55 -5.11 1.38
C LEU A 69 -9.25 -6.29 2.06
N ARG A 70 -8.86 -6.64 3.29
CA ARG A 70 -9.52 -7.69 4.08
C ARG A 70 -10.96 -7.32 4.44
N LYS A 71 -11.23 -6.09 4.89
CA LYS A 71 -12.60 -5.58 5.15
C LYS A 71 -13.49 -5.65 3.90
N MET A 72 -12.89 -5.52 2.72
CA MET A 72 -13.58 -5.61 1.45
C MET A 72 -13.74 -7.03 0.90
N ASN A 73 -13.23 -8.05 1.59
CA ASN A 73 -13.10 -9.44 1.13
C ASN A 73 -12.17 -9.62 -0.09
N GLN A 74 -11.26 -8.67 -0.33
CA GLN A 74 -10.19 -8.78 -1.35
C GLN A 74 -8.98 -9.52 -0.77
N ASN A 75 -9.23 -10.70 -0.19
CA ASN A 75 -8.24 -11.44 0.59
C ASN A 75 -7.04 -11.91 -0.25
N ARG A 76 -7.28 -12.27 -1.53
CA ARG A 76 -6.22 -12.67 -2.45
C ARG A 76 -5.20 -11.55 -2.66
N LEU A 77 -5.68 -10.34 -2.95
CA LEU A 77 -4.83 -9.16 -3.13
C LEU A 77 -4.12 -8.78 -1.82
N ALA A 78 -4.80 -8.92 -0.68
CA ALA A 78 -4.16 -8.68 0.62
C ALA A 78 -3.01 -9.67 0.89
N GLU A 79 -3.17 -10.94 0.55
CA GLU A 79 -2.13 -11.95 0.70
C GLU A 79 -0.95 -11.72 -0.26
N GLU A 80 -1.24 -11.44 -1.53
CA GLU A 80 -0.24 -11.08 -2.54
C GLU A 80 0.58 -9.85 -2.11
N LEU A 81 -0.08 -8.78 -1.64
CA LEU A 81 0.60 -7.59 -1.12
C LEU A 81 1.49 -7.91 0.10
N GLN A 82 0.98 -8.69 1.06
CA GLN A 82 1.76 -9.08 2.25
C GLN A 82 3.01 -9.90 1.89
N ASN A 83 2.86 -10.85 0.96
CA ASN A 83 3.96 -11.69 0.51
C ASN A 83 5.01 -10.85 -0.21
N ASN A 84 4.59 -10.03 -1.18
CA ASN A 84 5.49 -9.16 -1.93
C ASN A 84 6.21 -8.16 -1.03
N TYR A 85 5.51 -7.56 -0.06
CA TYR A 85 6.11 -6.69 0.94
C TYR A 85 7.19 -7.41 1.76
N THR A 86 6.91 -8.63 2.20
CA THR A 86 7.83 -9.45 2.99
C THR A 86 9.07 -9.87 2.20
N GLU A 87 8.92 -10.21 0.92
CA GLU A 87 10.04 -10.57 0.05
C GLU A 87 10.93 -9.35 -0.28
N VAL A 88 10.33 -8.17 -0.48
CA VAL A 88 11.09 -6.92 -0.62
C VAL A 88 11.84 -6.55 0.66
N GLN A 89 11.28 -6.85 1.84
CA GLN A 89 11.99 -6.68 3.11
C GLN A 89 13.22 -7.59 3.22
N LYS A 90 13.03 -8.91 3.04
CA LYS A 90 14.11 -9.92 3.12
C LYS A 90 15.23 -9.68 2.10
N SER A 91 14.89 -9.33 0.87
CA SER A 91 15.88 -9.06 -0.19
C SER A 91 16.74 -7.83 0.13
N SER A 92 16.20 -6.84 0.86
CA SER A 92 16.97 -5.66 1.29
C SER A 92 17.93 -5.95 2.46
N GLU A 93 17.62 -6.93 3.32
CA GLU A 93 18.49 -7.37 4.42
C GLU A 93 19.64 -8.26 3.94
N ALA A 94 19.42 -9.07 2.89
CA ALA A 94 20.45 -9.94 2.32
C ALA A 94 21.56 -9.13 1.62
N ALA A 95 21.22 -7.99 1.02
CA ALA A 95 22.17 -7.11 0.31
C ALA A 95 23.17 -6.39 1.26
N GLU A 96 22.79 -6.11 2.51
CA GLU A 96 23.69 -5.47 3.49
C GLU A 96 24.75 -6.42 4.08
N LYS A 97 24.47 -7.73 4.14
CA LYS A 97 25.43 -8.71 4.70
C LYS A 97 26.65 -8.93 3.80
N HIS A 98 26.60 -8.58 2.52
CA HIS A 98 27.72 -8.80 1.59
C HIS A 98 28.76 -7.66 1.60
N LYS A 99 28.50 -6.52 2.28
CA LYS A 99 29.40 -5.36 2.30
C LYS A 99 30.25 -5.22 3.58
N ARG A 100 30.06 -6.10 4.57
CA ARG A 100 30.81 -6.06 5.87
C ARG A 100 31.98 -7.05 5.96
N LYS A 101 32.37 -7.70 4.86
CA LYS A 101 33.48 -8.67 4.82
C LYS A 101 34.51 -8.43 3.71
N GLN A 102 34.54 -7.24 3.11
CA GLN A 102 35.64 -6.82 2.24
C GLN A 102 36.30 -5.57 2.82
#